data_AF-A0A8T3Q0I2-F1
#
_entry.id   AF-A0A8T3Q0I2-F1
#
_cell.length_a   1.000
_cell.length_b   1.000
_cell.length_c   1.000
_cell.angle_alpha   90.00
_cell.angle_beta   90.00
_cell.angle_gamma   90.00
#
_symmetry.space_group_name_H-M   'P 1'
#
loop_
_entity.id
_entity.type
_entity.pdbx_description
1 polymer ?
#
loop_
_entity_poly.entity_id
_entity_poly.type
_entity_poly.pdbx_seq_one_letter_code
_entity_poly.pdbx_strand_id
1 'polypeptide(L)'
;MSLNAARGEREGAWIVVRGGRSVAATVERGSLGPLGVELAFGHFVRVGARLVPDALLPWGGDARPFEQANQPLYVRVVVPRETAPGSYAGRVAVTVDGRTIAVPLSVQVFAPTLPERALPTSFHVSPATYLAAVSRLHGSRTHTERQATHAALFRFLAEYGLSPSSWGFGEPRTATGYAASSRWWLDSATLMREAGAAGFPSMRIPISSNRASAANRIAGLAPAQPETWCDYLKSVRGFWEQQGWLGRMPFVYSVDEPDRAGQRLVARQSKALHACWPGARTLMTGNPSPNGTNRFLSDGRDGDDVDIWAVLSRRYYGQFTVPAQKRSRERELATTIQGVRRAASVWSYTYSAVAGTPGFSADEPLSNPRMFFLWNALEGLHGVLYGQGTTSYDAGDPLVSLSRGGGFVLLYPGDGRPIPSARLEQIRDGIEDWALLDLVRRKRGAGEVRAILGGAGLFSASRRGVTLACTMGCKLRSATKFSWPVWSRDASSAARIERARAVALRRAG
;
A
#
# COMPACT_ATOMS: atom_id res chain seq x y z
N MET A 1 -19.30 -2.43 -19.68
CA MET A 1 -18.07 -2.74 -18.93
C MET A 1 -18.18 -4.14 -18.35
N SER A 2 -17.07 -4.87 -18.31
CA SER A 2 -17.00 -6.24 -17.79
C SER A 2 -15.89 -6.32 -16.75
N LEU A 3 -16.23 -6.81 -15.56
CA LEU A 3 -15.32 -6.98 -14.43
C LEU A 3 -15.22 -8.47 -14.10
N ASN A 4 -14.02 -8.91 -13.76
CA ASN A 4 -13.79 -10.22 -13.15
C ASN A 4 -13.52 -9.97 -11.67
N ALA A 5 -13.95 -10.82 -10.75
CA ALA A 5 -13.68 -10.65 -9.32
C ALA A 5 -13.58 -11.97 -8.58
N ALA A 6 -12.71 -12.06 -7.58
CA ALA A 6 -12.77 -13.08 -6.54
C ALA A 6 -13.81 -12.68 -5.48
N ARG A 7 -14.16 -13.63 -4.61
CA ARG A 7 -15.01 -13.36 -3.45
C ARG A 7 -14.24 -12.55 -2.40
N GLY A 8 -14.87 -11.54 -1.82
CA GLY A 8 -14.25 -10.65 -0.85
C GLY A 8 -13.38 -9.53 -1.45
N GLU A 9 -13.43 -9.36 -2.77
CA GLU A 9 -12.66 -8.35 -3.50
C GLU A 9 -13.51 -7.10 -3.78
N ARG A 10 -12.86 -5.98 -4.12
CA ARG A 10 -13.56 -4.86 -4.77
C ARG A 10 -12.89 -4.54 -6.09
N GLU A 11 -13.67 -4.24 -7.09
CA GLU A 11 -13.17 -4.01 -8.45
C GLU A 11 -13.73 -2.75 -9.08
N GLY A 12 -12.90 -2.10 -9.89
CA GLY A 12 -13.14 -0.75 -10.36
C GLY A 12 -13.22 -0.62 -11.87
N ALA A 13 -14.05 0.29 -12.35
CA ALA A 13 -14.01 0.74 -13.74
C ALA A 13 -14.24 2.25 -13.86
N TRP A 14 -13.67 2.83 -14.90
CA TRP A 14 -13.89 4.21 -15.27
C TRP A 14 -14.90 4.33 -16.41
N ILE A 15 -15.86 5.24 -16.26
CA ILE A 15 -16.67 5.77 -17.36
C ILE A 15 -16.15 7.18 -17.63
N VAL A 16 -15.83 7.51 -18.88
CA VAL A 16 -15.44 8.87 -19.26
C VAL A 16 -16.55 9.47 -20.10
N VAL A 17 -17.15 10.55 -19.58
CA VAL A 17 -18.17 11.31 -20.28
C VAL A 17 -17.53 12.50 -20.96
N ARG A 18 -17.89 12.79 -22.20
CA ARG A 18 -17.23 13.83 -23.02
C ARG A 18 -18.25 14.82 -23.55
N GLY A 19 -17.86 16.10 -23.59
CA GLY A 19 -18.60 17.14 -24.32
C GLY A 19 -19.98 17.49 -23.73
N GLY A 20 -20.18 17.29 -22.43
CA GLY A 20 -21.39 17.72 -21.70
C GLY A 20 -21.11 18.88 -20.76
N ARG A 21 -22.17 19.46 -20.18
CA ARG A 21 -22.07 20.51 -19.13
C ARG A 21 -22.38 19.98 -17.75
N SER A 22 -23.32 19.04 -17.64
CA SER A 22 -23.74 18.41 -16.39
C SER A 22 -23.89 16.90 -16.56
N VAL A 23 -23.53 16.15 -15.54
CA VAL A 23 -23.66 14.69 -15.49
C VAL A 23 -24.34 14.24 -14.20
N ALA A 24 -25.29 13.32 -14.33
CA ALA A 24 -25.89 12.54 -13.25
C ALA A 24 -25.69 11.05 -13.55
N ALA A 25 -25.79 10.20 -12.54
CA ALA A 25 -25.74 8.76 -12.74
C ALA A 25 -26.67 8.03 -11.77
N THR A 26 -27.16 6.86 -12.18
CA THR A 26 -27.96 5.99 -11.33
C THR A 26 -27.56 4.55 -11.56
N VAL A 27 -27.47 3.76 -10.50
CA VAL A 27 -27.19 2.32 -10.59
C VAL A 27 -28.52 1.57 -10.73
N GLU A 28 -28.74 1.00 -11.90
CA GLU A 28 -29.86 0.10 -12.16
C GLU A 28 -29.44 -1.33 -11.81
N ARG A 29 -29.97 -1.86 -10.70
CA ARG A 29 -29.41 -3.06 -10.07
C ARG A 29 -29.56 -4.35 -10.87
N GLY A 30 -30.56 -4.49 -11.73
CA GLY A 30 -30.76 -5.72 -12.51
C GLY A 30 -30.64 -7.00 -11.68
N SER A 31 -29.79 -7.94 -12.13
CA SER A 31 -29.42 -9.18 -11.45
C SER A 31 -28.08 -9.09 -10.69
N LEU A 32 -27.71 -7.91 -10.19
CA LEU A 32 -26.47 -7.74 -9.41
C LEU A 32 -26.47 -8.49 -8.07
N GLY A 33 -27.63 -8.99 -7.61
CA GLY A 33 -27.73 -9.78 -6.39
C GLY A 33 -27.07 -9.08 -5.19
N PRO A 34 -26.16 -9.77 -4.45
CA PRO A 34 -25.54 -9.23 -3.24
C PRO A 34 -24.42 -8.22 -3.52
N LEU A 35 -24.07 -7.96 -4.79
CA LEU A 35 -22.97 -7.06 -5.12
C LEU A 35 -23.31 -5.61 -4.73
N GLY A 36 -22.37 -4.96 -4.05
CA GLY A 36 -22.40 -3.52 -3.82
C GLY A 36 -21.90 -2.79 -5.06
N VAL A 37 -22.50 -1.63 -5.39
CA VAL A 37 -21.99 -0.74 -6.43
C VAL A 37 -21.98 0.68 -5.88
N GLU A 38 -20.80 1.28 -5.89
CA GLU A 38 -20.55 2.63 -5.42
C GLU A 38 -20.09 3.50 -6.59
N LEU A 39 -20.55 4.76 -6.60
CA LEU A 39 -20.12 5.75 -7.57
C LEU A 39 -19.22 6.79 -6.90
N ALA A 40 -18.20 7.22 -7.63
CA ALA A 40 -17.40 8.37 -7.26
C ALA A 40 -17.21 9.30 -8.47
N PHE A 41 -17.24 10.59 -8.18
CA PHE A 41 -16.97 11.64 -9.15
C PHE A 41 -15.46 11.91 -9.18
N GLY A 42 -14.84 11.75 -10.36
CA GLY A 42 -13.40 11.97 -10.52
C GLY A 42 -13.07 13.46 -10.53
N HIS A 43 -12.67 13.98 -9.37
CA HIS A 43 -12.31 15.38 -9.17
C HIS A 43 -10.89 15.67 -9.63
N PHE A 44 -10.73 16.75 -10.40
CA PHE A 44 -9.46 17.19 -10.96
C PHE A 44 -8.66 17.99 -9.94
N VAL A 45 -7.52 17.44 -9.58
CA VAL A 45 -6.53 18.06 -8.70
C VAL A 45 -5.34 18.51 -9.53
N ARG A 46 -4.82 19.71 -9.26
CA ARG A 46 -3.64 20.24 -9.95
C ARG A 46 -2.36 19.62 -9.41
N VAL A 47 -1.56 19.01 -10.26
CA VAL A 47 -0.27 18.39 -9.94
C VAL A 47 0.79 18.96 -10.87
N GLY A 48 1.59 19.89 -10.35
CA GLY A 48 2.49 20.70 -11.19
C GLY A 48 1.69 21.46 -12.25
N ALA A 49 2.02 21.27 -13.53
CA ALA A 49 1.33 21.89 -14.66
C ALA A 49 0.12 21.09 -15.18
N ARG A 50 -0.21 19.93 -14.57
CA ARG A 50 -1.27 19.03 -15.04
C ARG A 50 -2.49 19.09 -14.14
N LEU A 51 -3.67 18.95 -14.72
CA LEU A 51 -4.89 18.60 -13.99
C LEU A 51 -5.09 17.09 -14.10
N VAL A 52 -5.20 16.42 -12.95
CA VAL A 52 -5.30 14.97 -12.86
C VAL A 52 -6.58 14.61 -12.11
N PRO A 53 -7.45 13.73 -12.63
CA PRO A 53 -8.63 13.26 -11.91
C PRO A 53 -8.23 12.25 -10.82
N ASP A 54 -7.61 12.76 -9.76
CA ASP A 54 -7.01 11.93 -8.72
C ASP A 54 -7.93 11.79 -7.50
N ALA A 55 -8.68 12.81 -7.07
CA ALA A 55 -9.57 12.67 -5.91
C ALA A 55 -10.91 12.02 -6.33
N LEU A 56 -11.26 10.88 -5.73
CA LEU A 56 -12.51 10.17 -6.01
C LEU A 56 -13.59 10.56 -5.01
N LEU A 57 -14.29 11.67 -5.28
CA LEU A 57 -15.31 12.19 -4.38
C LEU A 57 -16.50 11.22 -4.33
N PRO A 58 -16.90 10.73 -3.14
CA PRO A 58 -18.13 9.95 -2.99
C PRO A 58 -19.32 10.66 -3.65
N TRP A 59 -20.12 9.91 -4.39
CA TRP A 59 -21.18 10.49 -5.20
C TRP A 59 -22.43 9.62 -5.21
N GLY A 60 -23.55 10.20 -4.79
CA GLY A 60 -24.87 9.54 -4.81
C GLY A 60 -25.49 9.45 -6.21
N GLY A 61 -24.89 10.11 -7.21
CA GLY A 61 -25.40 10.14 -8.58
C GLY A 61 -26.13 11.42 -8.97
N ASP A 62 -26.35 12.36 -8.04
CA ASP A 62 -27.01 13.64 -8.30
C ASP A 62 -26.27 14.47 -9.37
N ALA A 63 -27.01 15.29 -10.11
CA ALA A 63 -26.44 16.11 -11.18
C ALA A 63 -25.30 17.01 -10.66
N ARG A 64 -24.13 16.92 -11.32
CA ARG A 64 -22.96 17.75 -11.05
C ARG A 64 -22.41 18.35 -12.35
N PRO A 65 -21.90 19.60 -12.32
CA PRO A 65 -21.24 20.19 -13.47
C PRO A 65 -19.95 19.43 -13.81
N PHE A 66 -19.57 19.43 -15.09
CA PHE A 66 -18.27 18.93 -15.52
C PHE A 66 -17.18 19.85 -14.99
N GLU A 67 -16.07 19.28 -14.51
CA GLU A 67 -14.90 20.06 -14.13
C GLU A 67 -13.96 20.29 -15.32
N GLN A 68 -13.94 19.36 -16.29
CA GLN A 68 -13.14 19.40 -17.51
C GLN A 68 -13.95 18.84 -18.68
N ALA A 69 -13.51 19.07 -19.92
CA ALA A 69 -14.20 18.63 -21.14
C ALA A 69 -14.48 17.11 -21.20
N ASN A 70 -13.63 16.32 -20.53
CA ASN A 70 -13.84 14.90 -20.31
C ASN A 70 -13.96 14.67 -18.80
N GLN A 71 -15.15 14.31 -18.32
CA GLN A 71 -15.43 14.04 -16.92
C GLN A 71 -15.35 12.53 -16.64
N PRO A 72 -14.35 12.07 -15.88
CA PRO A 72 -14.28 10.68 -15.46
C PRO A 72 -15.18 10.42 -14.23
N LEU A 73 -15.87 9.28 -14.27
CA LEU A 73 -16.69 8.73 -13.21
C LEU A 73 -16.12 7.37 -12.85
N TYR A 74 -15.99 7.07 -11.56
CA TYR A 74 -15.51 5.78 -11.10
C TYR A 74 -16.65 4.95 -10.55
N VAL A 75 -16.71 3.69 -10.99
CA VAL A 75 -17.67 2.68 -10.53
C VAL A 75 -16.88 1.62 -9.77
N ARG A 76 -17.19 1.44 -8.48
CA ARG A 76 -16.61 0.38 -7.65
C ARG A 76 -17.65 -0.69 -7.38
N VAL A 77 -17.32 -1.93 -7.66
CA VAL A 77 -18.10 -3.11 -7.29
C VAL A 77 -17.48 -3.74 -6.05
N VAL A 78 -18.29 -4.00 -5.03
CA VAL A 78 -17.87 -4.72 -3.82
C VAL A 78 -18.48 -6.12 -3.85
N VAL A 79 -17.63 -7.14 -3.77
CA VAL A 79 -18.06 -8.56 -3.79
C VAL A 79 -18.00 -9.13 -2.37
N PRO A 80 -19.14 -9.35 -1.69
CA PRO A 80 -19.15 -10.04 -0.40
C PRO A 80 -18.46 -11.41 -0.46
N ARG A 81 -17.85 -11.84 0.65
CA ARG A 81 -17.08 -13.10 0.73
C ARG A 81 -17.92 -14.35 0.47
N GLU A 82 -19.21 -14.30 0.82
CA GLU A 82 -20.16 -15.41 0.66
C GLU A 82 -20.89 -15.37 -0.69
N THR A 83 -20.52 -14.46 -1.60
CA THR A 83 -21.14 -14.37 -2.93
C THR A 83 -20.91 -15.66 -3.71
N ALA A 84 -21.99 -16.24 -4.25
CA ALA A 84 -21.87 -17.41 -5.10
C ALA A 84 -21.05 -17.09 -6.38
N PRO A 85 -20.15 -17.98 -6.84
CA PRO A 85 -19.50 -17.80 -8.13
C PRO A 85 -20.54 -17.79 -9.26
N GLY A 86 -20.39 -16.89 -10.22
CA GLY A 86 -21.37 -16.73 -11.30
C GLY A 86 -21.32 -15.36 -11.97
N SER A 87 -22.22 -15.18 -12.93
CA SER A 87 -22.38 -13.95 -13.70
C SER A 87 -23.48 -13.08 -13.10
N TYR A 88 -23.16 -11.81 -12.87
CA TYR A 88 -24.05 -10.79 -12.34
C TYR A 88 -24.15 -9.65 -13.34
N ALA A 89 -25.34 -9.08 -13.52
CA ALA A 89 -25.56 -8.01 -14.49
C ALA A 89 -26.38 -6.87 -13.91
N GLY A 90 -25.97 -5.64 -14.25
CA GLY A 90 -26.67 -4.40 -13.93
C GLY A 90 -26.36 -3.36 -14.99
N ARG A 91 -26.74 -2.10 -14.74
CA ARG A 91 -26.43 -0.98 -15.63
C ARG A 91 -26.12 0.26 -14.80
N VAL A 92 -25.26 1.12 -15.33
CA VAL A 92 -25.10 2.49 -14.83
C VAL A 92 -25.74 3.41 -15.86
N ALA A 93 -26.89 3.99 -15.52
CA ALA A 93 -27.54 5.00 -16.34
C ALA A 93 -26.84 6.34 -16.11
N VAL A 94 -26.21 6.89 -17.15
CA VAL A 94 -25.49 8.17 -17.09
C VAL A 94 -26.31 9.20 -17.85
N THR A 95 -26.77 10.24 -17.17
CA THR A 95 -27.54 11.33 -17.76
C THR A 95 -26.63 12.52 -18.01
N VAL A 96 -26.53 12.95 -19.26
CA VAL A 96 -25.70 14.09 -19.70
C VAL A 96 -26.60 15.12 -20.35
N ASP A 97 -26.67 16.31 -19.77
CA ASP A 97 -27.50 17.41 -20.26
C ASP A 97 -28.95 16.97 -20.60
N GLY A 98 -29.54 16.13 -19.73
CA GLY A 98 -30.89 15.60 -19.88
C GLY A 98 -31.04 14.33 -20.74
N ARG A 99 -29.96 13.85 -21.38
CA ARG A 99 -29.96 12.61 -22.17
C ARG A 99 -29.35 11.45 -21.39
N THR A 100 -30.11 10.37 -21.21
CA THR A 100 -29.64 9.18 -20.48
C THR A 100 -29.03 8.14 -21.43
N ILE A 101 -27.82 7.70 -21.11
CA ILE A 101 -27.11 6.61 -21.77
C ILE A 101 -26.87 5.51 -20.74
N ALA A 102 -27.36 4.31 -21.01
CA ALA A 102 -27.14 3.18 -20.14
C ALA A 102 -25.83 2.46 -20.49
N VAL A 103 -24.91 2.36 -19.53
CA VAL A 103 -23.67 1.61 -19.63
C VAL A 103 -23.87 0.23 -18.98
N PRO A 104 -23.86 -0.88 -19.75
CA PRO A 104 -24.01 -2.21 -19.17
C PRO A 104 -22.88 -2.54 -18.20
N LEU A 105 -23.19 -3.13 -17.06
CA LEU A 105 -22.24 -3.65 -16.07
C LEU A 105 -22.40 -5.17 -15.99
N SER A 106 -21.33 -5.90 -16.32
CA SER A 106 -21.27 -7.35 -16.14
C SER A 106 -20.12 -7.70 -15.19
N VAL A 107 -20.41 -8.53 -14.18
CA VAL A 107 -19.42 -8.96 -13.18
C VAL A 107 -19.40 -10.48 -13.16
N GLN A 108 -18.24 -11.07 -13.47
CA GLN A 108 -17.99 -12.50 -13.28
C GLN A 108 -17.30 -12.70 -11.94
N VAL A 109 -18.00 -13.33 -10.99
CA VAL A 109 -17.44 -13.75 -9.70
C VAL A 109 -16.86 -15.15 -9.85
N PHE A 110 -15.59 -15.33 -9.48
CA PHE A 110 -14.88 -16.60 -9.50
C PHE A 110 -14.87 -17.25 -8.10
N ALA A 111 -14.63 -18.57 -8.06
CA ALA A 111 -14.61 -19.36 -6.83
C ALA A 111 -13.59 -18.96 -5.74
N PRO A 112 -12.36 -18.49 -6.07
CA PRO A 112 -11.40 -18.10 -5.05
C PRO A 112 -11.93 -17.01 -4.13
N THR A 113 -11.62 -17.11 -2.83
CA THR A 113 -11.87 -16.05 -1.85
C THR A 113 -10.54 -15.42 -1.48
N LEU A 114 -10.42 -14.10 -1.59
CA LEU A 114 -9.21 -13.42 -1.14
C LEU A 114 -9.09 -13.51 0.38
N PRO A 115 -7.88 -13.68 0.94
CA PRO A 115 -7.71 -13.63 2.38
C PRO A 115 -8.08 -12.23 2.92
N GLU A 116 -8.70 -12.16 4.10
CA GLU A 116 -9.02 -10.87 4.75
C GLU A 116 -7.76 -10.03 5.03
N ARG A 117 -6.63 -10.72 5.24
CA ARG A 117 -5.32 -10.14 5.50
C ARG A 117 -4.34 -10.75 4.50
N ALA A 118 -4.06 -10.02 3.43
CA ALA A 118 -3.19 -10.48 2.34
C ALA A 118 -1.72 -10.10 2.57
N LEU A 119 -1.36 -8.87 2.18
CA LEU A 119 0.00 -8.37 2.15
C LEU A 119 0.26 -7.48 3.37
N PRO A 120 1.24 -7.81 4.24
CA PRO A 120 1.73 -6.89 5.24
C PRO A 120 2.19 -5.56 4.63
N THR A 121 1.82 -4.46 5.26
CA THR A 121 2.11 -3.11 4.77
C THR A 121 2.58 -2.19 5.89
N SER A 122 3.27 -1.11 5.55
CA SER A 122 3.47 0.02 6.48
C SER A 122 3.46 1.31 5.68
N PHE A 123 2.42 2.12 5.88
CA PHE A 123 2.22 3.39 5.19
C PHE A 123 2.40 4.55 6.15
N HIS A 124 3.18 5.54 5.74
CA HIS A 124 3.35 6.76 6.52
C HIS A 124 2.05 7.55 6.61
N VAL A 125 1.41 7.53 7.78
CA VAL A 125 0.18 8.26 8.08
C VAL A 125 0.44 9.18 9.27
N SER A 126 -0.03 10.41 9.18
CA SER A 126 -0.10 11.33 10.31
C SER A 126 -1.58 11.65 10.59
N PRO A 127 -2.16 11.07 11.66
CA PRO A 127 -3.53 11.39 12.05
C PRO A 127 -3.72 12.87 12.41
N ALA A 128 -2.71 13.51 12.99
CA ALA A 128 -2.78 14.91 13.38
C ALA A 128 -2.95 15.85 12.17
N THR A 129 -2.18 15.62 11.09
CA THR A 129 -2.32 16.42 9.86
C THR A 129 -3.63 16.14 9.14
N TYR A 130 -4.13 14.89 9.18
CA TYR A 130 -5.46 14.54 8.67
C TYR A 130 -6.58 15.27 9.41
N LEU A 131 -6.62 15.18 10.74
CA LEU A 131 -7.63 15.86 11.55
C LEU A 131 -7.58 17.38 11.34
N ALA A 132 -6.39 17.98 11.31
CA ALA A 132 -6.24 19.41 11.07
C ALA A 132 -6.77 19.84 9.69
N ALA A 133 -6.54 19.03 8.65
CA ALA A 133 -7.05 19.29 7.31
C ALA A 133 -8.59 19.17 7.25
N VAL A 134 -9.17 18.13 7.87
CA VAL A 134 -10.62 17.96 7.97
C VAL A 134 -11.27 19.11 8.74
N SER A 135 -10.73 19.48 9.91
CA SER A 135 -11.23 20.63 10.69
C SER A 135 -11.20 21.93 9.90
N ARG A 136 -10.14 22.17 9.11
CA ARG A 136 -9.99 23.38 8.30
C ARG A 136 -10.96 23.44 7.13
N LEU A 137 -11.20 22.32 6.45
CA LEU A 137 -12.00 22.26 5.22
C LEU A 137 -13.49 22.03 5.48
N HIS A 138 -13.81 21.21 6.47
CA HIS A 138 -15.17 20.71 6.74
C HIS A 138 -15.73 21.19 8.09
N GLY A 139 -14.94 21.93 8.88
CA GLY A 139 -15.43 22.59 10.08
C GLY A 139 -15.61 21.70 11.32
N SER A 140 -15.11 20.46 11.33
CA SER A 140 -15.13 19.59 12.52
C SER A 140 -14.37 20.24 13.68
N ARG A 141 -15.05 20.55 14.79
CA ARG A 141 -14.49 21.36 15.89
C ARG A 141 -14.62 20.71 17.26
N THR A 142 -15.58 19.81 17.47
CA THR A 142 -15.81 19.19 18.78
C THR A 142 -14.85 18.02 19.04
N HIS A 143 -14.69 17.64 20.30
CA HIS A 143 -13.88 16.47 20.69
C HIS A 143 -14.45 15.17 20.11
N THR A 144 -15.77 15.02 20.16
CA THR A 144 -16.48 13.86 19.62
C THR A 144 -16.29 13.73 18.11
N GLU A 145 -16.42 14.84 17.36
CA GLU A 145 -16.17 14.84 15.91
C GLU A 145 -14.73 14.48 15.57
N ARG A 146 -13.75 15.00 16.32
CA ARG A 146 -12.33 14.67 16.11
C ARG A 146 -12.04 13.20 16.38
N GLN A 147 -12.59 12.63 17.46
CA GLN A 147 -12.45 11.20 17.76
C GLN A 147 -13.13 10.33 16.70
N ALA A 148 -14.34 10.69 16.25
CA ALA A 148 -15.02 9.98 15.17
C ALA A 148 -14.23 10.04 13.85
N THR A 149 -13.66 11.20 13.51
CA THR A 149 -12.79 11.41 12.35
C THR A 149 -11.52 10.56 12.44
N HIS A 150 -10.92 10.47 13.63
CA HIS A 150 -9.77 9.60 13.90
C HIS A 150 -10.13 8.13 13.68
N ALA A 151 -11.21 7.64 14.28
CA ALA A 151 -11.67 6.27 14.10
C ALA A 151 -12.02 5.96 12.63
N ALA A 152 -12.65 6.90 11.92
CA ALA A 152 -12.96 6.78 10.50
C ALA A 152 -11.69 6.66 9.63
N LEU A 153 -10.61 7.39 9.96
CA LEU A 153 -9.33 7.27 9.28
C LEU A 153 -8.77 5.84 9.39
N PHE A 154 -8.67 5.28 10.60
CA PHE A 154 -8.09 3.94 10.78
C PHE A 154 -8.95 2.82 10.18
N ARG A 155 -10.28 2.93 10.29
CA ARG A 155 -11.20 2.01 9.61
C ARG A 155 -11.02 2.06 8.09
N PHE A 156 -10.92 3.25 7.51
CA PHE A 156 -10.65 3.41 6.08
C PHE A 156 -9.32 2.78 5.68
N LEU A 157 -8.24 3.02 6.46
CA LEU A 157 -6.94 2.42 6.18
C LEU A 157 -7.00 0.88 6.19
N ALA A 158 -7.69 0.29 7.16
CA ALA A 158 -7.84 -1.17 7.22
C ALA A 158 -8.68 -1.72 6.06
N GLU A 159 -9.76 -1.02 5.67
CA GLU A 159 -10.57 -1.38 4.50
C GLU A 159 -9.74 -1.44 3.20
N TYR A 160 -8.66 -0.64 3.09
CA TYR A 160 -7.73 -0.63 1.97
C TYR A 160 -6.49 -1.52 2.19
N GLY A 161 -6.41 -2.27 3.29
CA GLY A 161 -5.25 -3.11 3.62
C GLY A 161 -3.98 -2.32 3.96
N LEU A 162 -4.11 -1.05 4.35
CA LEU A 162 -3.00 -0.16 4.68
C LEU A 162 -2.75 -0.16 6.19
N SER A 163 -1.68 -0.82 6.62
CA SER A 163 -1.27 -0.69 8.02
C SER A 163 -0.53 0.64 8.22
N PRO A 164 -0.92 1.44 9.22
CA PRO A 164 -0.28 2.73 9.46
C PRO A 164 1.09 2.54 10.11
N SER A 165 2.05 3.40 9.76
CA SER A 165 3.35 3.47 10.44
C SER A 165 3.30 4.33 11.71
N SER A 166 2.12 4.78 12.14
CA SER A 166 1.92 5.58 13.35
C SER A 166 0.46 5.48 13.80
N TRP A 167 0.25 5.32 15.11
CA TRP A 167 -1.04 5.36 15.79
C TRP A 167 -1.44 6.77 16.22
N GLY A 168 -0.57 7.77 16.00
CA GLY A 168 -0.82 9.17 16.32
C GLY A 168 -1.19 9.40 17.78
N PHE A 169 -2.46 9.72 18.04
CA PHE A 169 -2.95 9.96 19.40
C PHE A 169 -3.06 8.67 20.23
N GLY A 170 -3.09 7.51 19.57
CA GLY A 170 -3.06 6.20 20.22
C GLY A 170 -1.66 5.77 20.71
N GLU A 171 -0.61 6.55 20.47
CA GLU A 171 0.75 6.21 20.94
C GLU A 171 0.87 6.40 22.47
N PRO A 172 1.50 5.44 23.19
CA PRO A 172 1.81 5.60 24.61
C PRO A 172 2.64 6.86 24.92
N ARG A 173 2.28 7.53 26.02
CA ARG A 173 2.95 8.76 26.47
C ARG A 173 4.06 8.51 27.49
N THR A 174 3.98 7.40 28.22
CA THR A 174 4.91 7.02 29.29
C THR A 174 5.40 5.60 29.09
N ALA A 175 6.51 5.25 29.76
CA ALA A 175 7.08 3.90 29.74
C ALA A 175 6.16 2.82 30.36
N THR A 176 5.06 3.22 31.02
CA THR A 176 4.05 2.29 31.54
C THR A 176 3.12 1.75 30.45
N GLY A 177 3.16 2.28 29.21
CA GLY A 177 2.35 1.79 28.08
C GLY A 177 1.06 2.59 27.87
N TYR A 178 0.01 1.91 27.42
CA TYR A 178 -1.28 2.53 27.12
C TYR A 178 -2.02 2.93 28.40
N ALA A 179 -2.53 4.15 28.45
CA ALA A 179 -3.24 4.71 29.60
C ALA A 179 -4.53 5.43 29.17
N ALA A 180 -5.53 5.39 30.06
CA ALA A 180 -6.78 6.12 29.94
C ALA A 180 -6.64 7.58 30.36
N SER A 181 -7.50 8.46 29.83
CA SER A 181 -7.53 9.87 30.20
C SER A 181 -8.90 10.48 29.96
N SER A 182 -9.31 11.45 30.78
CA SER A 182 -10.50 12.26 30.52
C SER A 182 -10.33 13.22 29.33
N ARG A 183 -9.08 13.52 28.94
CA ARG A 183 -8.75 14.27 27.73
C ARG A 183 -8.54 13.28 26.60
N TRP A 184 -9.49 13.18 25.65
CA TRP A 184 -9.47 12.14 24.61
C TRP A 184 -8.14 12.03 23.85
N TRP A 185 -7.45 13.15 23.56
CA TRP A 185 -6.17 13.17 22.83
C TRP A 185 -4.97 12.65 23.63
N LEU A 186 -5.17 12.42 24.93
CA LEU A 186 -4.23 11.79 25.85
C LEU A 186 -4.64 10.35 26.21
N ASP A 187 -5.87 9.92 25.86
CA ASP A 187 -6.36 8.56 26.10
C ASP A 187 -5.84 7.58 25.04
N SER A 188 -4.54 7.28 25.15
CA SER A 188 -3.87 6.33 24.26
C SER A 188 -4.51 4.94 24.28
N ALA A 189 -5.07 4.49 25.41
CA ALA A 189 -5.68 3.17 25.52
C ALA A 189 -6.97 3.06 24.70
N THR A 190 -7.89 4.01 24.86
CA THR A 190 -9.15 4.02 24.11
C THR A 190 -8.89 4.23 22.62
N LEU A 191 -8.06 5.20 22.26
CA LEU A 191 -7.73 5.48 20.87
C LEU A 191 -7.01 4.32 20.18
N MET A 192 -6.12 3.63 20.88
CA MET A 192 -5.48 2.43 20.34
C MET A 192 -6.50 1.29 20.17
N ARG A 193 -7.42 1.05 21.12
CA ARG A 193 -8.51 0.07 20.98
C ARG A 193 -9.33 0.32 19.72
N GLU A 194 -9.79 1.56 19.53
CA GLU A 194 -10.58 1.96 18.38
C GLU A 194 -9.81 1.81 17.06
N ALA A 195 -8.59 2.35 17.00
CA ALA A 195 -7.77 2.30 15.79
C ALA A 195 -7.38 0.86 15.43
N GLY A 196 -6.87 0.10 16.42
CA GLY A 196 -6.38 -1.26 16.24
C GLY A 196 -7.50 -2.24 15.90
N ALA A 197 -8.74 -2.05 16.37
CA ALA A 197 -9.85 -2.96 16.08
C ALA A 197 -10.11 -3.17 14.58
N ALA A 198 -9.76 -2.18 13.74
CA ALA A 198 -10.01 -2.17 12.29
C ALA A 198 -9.38 -3.35 11.52
N GLY A 199 -8.37 -4.03 12.08
CA GLY A 199 -7.87 -5.30 11.53
C GLY A 199 -6.77 -5.12 10.48
N PHE A 200 -5.56 -4.78 10.92
CA PHE A 200 -4.41 -4.62 10.03
C PHE A 200 -3.63 -5.93 9.83
N PRO A 201 -3.04 -6.17 8.63
CA PRO A 201 -2.18 -7.33 8.39
C PRO A 201 -0.85 -7.27 9.16
N SER A 202 -0.41 -6.08 9.53
CA SER A 202 0.78 -5.83 10.32
C SER A 202 0.59 -4.65 11.26
N MET A 203 1.19 -4.68 12.45
CA MET A 203 0.99 -3.62 13.44
C MET A 203 2.33 -3.13 13.97
N ARG A 204 2.59 -1.82 13.82
CA ARG A 204 3.82 -1.22 14.30
C ARG A 204 3.80 -1.12 15.83
N ILE A 205 4.80 -1.70 16.48
CA ILE A 205 5.05 -1.52 17.91
C ILE A 205 5.49 -0.07 18.14
N PRO A 206 4.85 0.66 19.08
CA PRO A 206 5.16 2.03 19.47
C PRO A 206 6.58 2.33 19.96
N ILE A 207 7.57 2.34 19.08
CA ILE A 207 8.93 2.85 19.35
C ILE A 207 9.26 3.95 18.36
N SER A 208 9.86 5.05 18.83
CA SER A 208 10.19 6.19 17.98
C SER A 208 11.25 5.83 16.95
N SER A 209 11.23 6.49 15.79
CA SER A 209 12.34 6.39 14.85
C SER A 209 13.54 7.22 15.31
N ASN A 210 14.71 6.95 14.74
CA ASN A 210 15.94 7.71 14.89
C ASN A 210 15.82 9.19 14.47
N ARG A 211 14.72 9.57 13.80
CA ARG A 211 14.41 10.96 13.42
C ARG A 211 13.63 11.74 14.50
N ALA A 212 13.10 11.06 15.51
CA ALA A 212 12.34 11.72 16.58
C ALA A 212 13.27 12.49 17.52
N SER A 213 12.98 13.77 17.73
CA SER A 213 13.63 14.58 18.77
C SER A 213 13.28 14.04 20.16
N ALA A 214 14.16 14.28 21.16
CA ALA A 214 14.00 13.74 22.50
C ALA A 214 12.63 14.06 23.14
N ALA A 215 12.13 15.28 22.95
CA ALA A 215 10.84 15.73 23.46
C ALA A 215 9.62 15.02 22.81
N ASN A 216 9.80 14.46 21.62
CA ASN A 216 8.73 13.82 20.85
C ASN A 216 8.82 12.29 20.87
N ARG A 217 9.70 11.71 21.70
CA ARG A 217 9.85 10.26 21.80
C ARG A 217 8.60 9.65 22.43
N ILE A 218 8.01 8.69 21.73
CA ILE A 218 6.97 7.79 22.25
C ILE A 218 7.47 7.18 23.55
N ALA A 219 6.65 7.27 24.60
CA ALA A 219 6.95 6.80 25.95
C ALA A 219 8.26 7.36 26.58
N GLY A 220 8.86 8.42 26.02
CA GLY A 220 10.18 8.91 26.43
C GLY A 220 11.34 7.98 26.06
N LEU A 221 11.08 6.88 25.35
CA LEU A 221 12.09 5.85 25.06
C LEU A 221 13.03 6.27 23.93
N ALA A 222 14.33 6.17 24.20
CA ALA A 222 15.35 6.45 23.21
C ALA A 222 15.48 5.25 22.23
N PRO A 223 15.37 5.48 20.91
CA PRO A 223 15.61 4.41 19.93
C PRO A 223 17.04 3.86 19.99
N ALA A 224 17.99 4.67 20.48
CA ALA A 224 19.40 4.30 20.61
C ALA A 224 19.74 3.47 21.88
N GLN A 225 18.77 3.24 22.77
CA GLN A 225 18.95 2.52 24.04
C GLN A 225 17.99 1.32 24.17
N PRO A 226 17.99 0.36 23.22
CA PRO A 226 17.08 -0.78 23.22
C PRO A 226 17.09 -1.66 24.47
N GLU A 227 18.19 -1.66 25.22
CA GLU A 227 18.35 -2.42 26.46
C GLU A 227 17.33 -1.99 27.55
N THR A 228 16.80 -0.76 27.43
CA THR A 228 15.81 -0.20 28.35
C THR A 228 14.36 -0.53 27.99
N TRP A 229 14.11 -1.17 26.84
CA TRP A 229 12.75 -1.28 26.32
C TRP A 229 11.91 -2.37 26.98
N CYS A 230 12.50 -3.30 27.74
CA CYS A 230 11.85 -4.57 28.05
C CYS A 230 10.51 -4.43 28.81
N ASP A 231 10.49 -3.64 29.87
CA ASP A 231 9.28 -3.46 30.68
C ASP A 231 8.17 -2.76 29.90
N TYR A 232 8.54 -1.78 29.08
CA TYR A 232 7.61 -1.14 28.15
C TYR A 232 7.05 -2.11 27.12
N LEU A 233 7.92 -2.91 26.47
CA LEU A 233 7.49 -3.90 25.47
C LEU A 233 6.56 -4.94 26.09
N LYS A 234 6.83 -5.40 27.32
CA LYS A 234 5.94 -6.29 28.06
C LYS A 234 4.57 -5.66 28.33
N SER A 235 4.54 -4.37 28.70
CA SER A 235 3.27 -3.64 28.89
C SER A 235 2.47 -3.52 27.59
N VAL A 236 3.11 -3.07 26.50
CA VAL A 236 2.47 -2.96 25.18
C VAL A 236 1.98 -4.33 24.68
N ARG A 237 2.80 -5.38 24.84
CA ARG A 237 2.43 -6.76 24.49
C ARG A 237 1.21 -7.23 25.27
N GLY A 238 1.19 -7.03 26.59
CA GLY A 238 0.07 -7.42 27.44
C GLY A 238 -1.25 -6.76 27.03
N PHE A 239 -1.20 -5.47 26.67
CA PHE A 239 -2.36 -4.79 26.08
C PHE A 239 -2.80 -5.44 24.77
N TRP A 240 -1.88 -5.71 23.84
CA TRP A 240 -2.20 -6.29 22.54
C TRP A 240 -2.70 -7.74 22.65
N GLU A 241 -2.22 -8.48 23.64
CA GLU A 241 -2.68 -9.83 23.97
C GLU A 241 -4.14 -9.82 24.44
N GLN A 242 -4.51 -8.90 25.32
CA GLN A 242 -5.90 -8.72 25.77
C GLN A 242 -6.86 -8.41 24.62
N GLN A 243 -6.37 -7.80 23.54
CA GLN A 243 -7.17 -7.51 22.35
C GLN A 243 -7.13 -8.62 21.27
N GLY A 244 -6.36 -9.69 21.49
CA GLY A 244 -6.18 -10.76 20.50
C GLY A 244 -5.38 -10.34 19.26
N TRP A 245 -4.50 -9.35 19.37
CA TRP A 245 -3.80 -8.75 18.21
C TRP A 245 -2.43 -9.33 17.93
N LEU A 246 -1.88 -10.21 18.77
CA LEU A 246 -0.53 -10.76 18.58
C LEU A 246 -0.35 -11.53 17.26
N GLY A 247 -1.43 -12.02 16.66
CA GLY A 247 -1.42 -12.65 15.32
C GLY A 247 -1.32 -11.68 14.13
N ARG A 248 -1.24 -10.36 14.36
CA ARG A 248 -1.24 -9.31 13.32
C ARG A 248 0.15 -8.75 13.05
N MET A 249 1.14 -9.63 12.92
CA MET A 249 2.57 -9.34 12.69
C MET A 249 3.06 -8.06 13.40
N PRO A 250 3.31 -8.11 14.72
CA PRO A 250 3.89 -6.99 15.46
C PRO A 250 5.32 -6.69 14.96
N PHE A 251 5.64 -5.44 14.68
CA PHE A 251 6.99 -5.07 14.23
C PHE A 251 7.50 -3.72 14.76
N VAL A 252 8.80 -3.62 15.01
CA VAL A 252 9.50 -2.34 15.29
C VAL A 252 10.16 -1.83 14.02
N TYR A 253 10.05 -0.53 13.77
CA TYR A 253 10.79 0.18 12.73
C TYR A 253 11.35 1.49 13.29
N SER A 254 12.54 1.40 13.89
CA SER A 254 13.15 2.48 14.67
C SER A 254 14.34 3.18 13.99
N VAL A 255 14.89 2.61 12.91
CA VAL A 255 16.04 3.22 12.22
C VAL A 255 15.81 3.18 10.71
N ASP A 256 15.70 4.36 10.10
CA ASP A 256 15.54 4.51 8.64
C ASP A 256 16.91 4.65 7.95
N GLU A 257 17.12 3.84 6.92
CA GLU A 257 18.29 3.74 6.04
C GLU A 257 19.64 3.82 6.81
N PRO A 258 19.88 2.94 7.81
CA PRO A 258 21.08 3.00 8.63
C PRO A 258 22.37 2.75 7.85
N ASP A 259 23.40 3.51 8.23
CA ASP A 259 24.79 3.18 7.96
C ASP A 259 25.25 1.97 8.81
N ARG A 260 26.55 1.65 8.83
CA ARG A 260 27.05 0.50 9.59
C ARG A 260 26.88 0.64 11.11
N ALA A 261 27.00 1.86 11.65
CA ALA A 261 26.80 2.09 13.07
C ALA A 261 25.31 1.93 13.43
N GLY A 262 24.43 2.48 12.60
CA GLY A 262 22.99 2.28 12.69
C GLY A 262 22.60 0.81 12.56
N GLN A 263 23.25 0.03 11.69
CA GLN A 263 23.01 -1.41 11.55
C GLN A 263 23.36 -2.18 12.83
N ARG A 264 24.47 -1.83 13.50
CA ARG A 264 24.80 -2.41 14.82
C ARG A 264 23.79 -2.02 15.89
N LEU A 265 23.22 -0.82 15.81
CA LEU A 265 22.09 -0.45 16.66
C LEU A 265 20.86 -1.29 16.34
N VAL A 266 20.53 -1.52 15.08
CA VAL A 266 19.41 -2.40 14.68
C VAL A 266 19.61 -3.83 15.19
N ALA A 267 20.84 -4.36 15.17
CA ALA A 267 21.16 -5.66 15.77
C ALA A 267 20.80 -5.71 17.26
N ARG A 268 21.23 -4.69 18.03
CA ARG A 268 20.87 -4.54 19.45
C ARG A 268 19.36 -4.38 19.66
N GLN A 269 18.68 -3.65 18.79
CA GLN A 269 17.22 -3.50 18.83
C GLN A 269 16.51 -4.85 18.62
N SER A 270 16.94 -5.64 17.64
CA SER A 270 16.41 -6.98 17.38
C SER A 270 16.64 -7.90 18.57
N LYS A 271 17.84 -7.91 19.14
CA LYS A 271 18.17 -8.69 20.34
C LYS A 271 17.27 -8.36 21.52
N ALA A 272 17.09 -7.07 21.82
CA ALA A 272 16.20 -6.65 22.89
C ALA A 272 14.73 -7.00 22.59
N LEU A 273 14.28 -6.81 21.35
CA LEU A 273 12.91 -7.12 20.93
C LEU A 273 12.62 -8.62 21.06
N HIS A 274 13.49 -9.49 20.55
CA HIS A 274 13.32 -10.94 20.60
C HIS A 274 13.32 -11.47 22.04
N ALA A 275 14.14 -10.89 22.92
CA ALA A 275 14.17 -11.26 24.34
C ALA A 275 12.87 -10.86 25.07
N CYS A 276 12.31 -9.69 24.76
CA CYS A 276 11.20 -9.11 25.52
C CYS A 276 9.82 -9.38 24.91
N TRP A 277 9.76 -9.62 23.61
CA TRP A 277 8.55 -9.94 22.85
C TRP A 277 8.84 -11.02 21.80
N PRO A 278 8.91 -12.30 22.22
CA PRO A 278 9.02 -13.42 21.28
C PRO A 278 7.92 -13.37 20.21
N GLY A 279 8.31 -13.44 18.94
CA GLY A 279 7.39 -13.37 17.79
C GLY A 279 7.16 -11.97 17.21
N ALA A 280 7.63 -10.90 17.86
CA ALA A 280 7.73 -9.58 17.23
C ALA A 280 8.91 -9.52 16.25
N ARG A 281 8.82 -8.62 15.27
CA ARG A 281 9.77 -8.52 14.16
C ARG A 281 10.48 -7.18 14.13
N THR A 282 11.76 -7.16 13.80
CA THR A 282 12.49 -5.93 13.50
C THR A 282 12.51 -5.67 12.00
N LEU A 283 12.10 -4.47 11.61
CA LEU A 283 12.20 -3.98 10.24
C LEU A 283 13.36 -3.02 10.08
N MET A 284 14.13 -3.20 9.02
CA MET A 284 15.17 -2.27 8.59
C MET A 284 15.01 -1.92 7.11
N THR A 285 15.06 -0.63 6.78
CA THR A 285 15.24 -0.19 5.38
C THR A 285 16.69 -0.34 4.97
N GLY A 286 16.93 -1.00 3.85
CA GLY A 286 18.29 -1.27 3.39
C GLY A 286 18.41 -2.62 2.69
N ASN A 287 19.62 -2.87 2.19
CA ASN A 287 19.92 -4.04 1.39
C ASN A 287 20.81 -5.01 2.17
N PRO A 288 20.57 -6.33 2.09
CA PRO A 288 21.58 -7.29 2.52
C PRO A 288 22.80 -7.14 1.59
N SER A 289 23.99 -7.11 2.17
CA SER A 289 25.20 -6.71 1.46
C SER A 289 25.84 -7.91 0.76
N PRO A 290 26.06 -7.87 -0.58
CA PRO A 290 26.66 -8.98 -1.30
C PRO A 290 28.10 -9.35 -0.86
N ASN A 291 28.83 -8.40 -0.28
CA ASN A 291 30.17 -8.65 0.28
C ASN A 291 30.15 -9.12 1.75
N GLY A 292 28.97 -9.40 2.31
CA GLY A 292 28.81 -9.92 3.66
C GLY A 292 29.02 -8.93 4.81
N THR A 293 29.19 -7.63 4.53
CA THR A 293 29.52 -6.65 5.59
C THR A 293 28.45 -6.46 6.66
N ASN A 294 27.20 -6.83 6.37
CA ASN A 294 26.08 -6.82 7.31
C ASN A 294 25.49 -8.22 7.52
N ARG A 295 26.29 -9.27 7.32
CA ARG A 295 25.86 -10.67 7.53
C ARG A 295 25.47 -10.96 8.98
N PHE A 296 26.04 -10.23 9.93
CA PHE A 296 25.68 -10.27 11.36
C PHE A 296 24.21 -9.89 11.64
N LEU A 297 23.46 -9.39 10.65
CA LEU A 297 22.01 -9.15 10.77
C LEU A 297 21.17 -10.32 10.24
N SER A 298 21.80 -11.47 9.96
CA SER A 298 21.16 -12.61 9.31
C SER A 298 21.91 -13.94 9.50
N ASP A 299 22.75 -14.04 10.54
CA ASP A 299 23.64 -15.18 10.72
C ASP A 299 23.07 -16.30 11.62
N GLY A 300 21.89 -16.09 12.21
CA GLY A 300 21.20 -17.06 13.03
C GLY A 300 21.70 -17.12 14.47
N ARG A 301 22.50 -16.15 14.92
CA ARG A 301 23.18 -16.18 16.23
C ARG A 301 22.73 -15.03 17.11
N ASP A 302 22.94 -15.19 18.42
CA ASP A 302 22.83 -14.14 19.45
C ASP A 302 21.51 -13.34 19.53
N GLY A 303 20.49 -13.74 18.76
CA GLY A 303 19.17 -13.11 18.70
C GLY A 303 19.13 -11.74 18.02
N ASP A 304 20.19 -11.32 17.32
CA ASP A 304 20.34 -9.96 16.79
C ASP A 304 19.95 -9.81 15.30
N ASP A 305 19.48 -10.90 14.69
CA ASP A 305 19.03 -10.95 13.31
C ASP A 305 17.85 -10.01 13.00
N VAL A 306 17.86 -9.45 11.79
CA VAL A 306 16.74 -8.65 11.26
C VAL A 306 15.70 -9.56 10.62
N ASP A 307 14.45 -9.42 11.03
CA ASP A 307 13.33 -10.22 10.51
C ASP A 307 12.73 -9.69 9.21
N ILE A 308 12.82 -8.38 8.96
CA ILE A 308 12.23 -7.73 7.79
C ILE A 308 13.23 -6.78 7.14
N TRP A 309 13.66 -7.13 5.94
CA TRP A 309 14.47 -6.28 5.07
C TRP A 309 13.55 -5.52 4.11
N ALA A 310 13.39 -4.22 4.30
CA ALA A 310 12.69 -3.37 3.34
C ALA A 310 13.69 -2.89 2.28
N VAL A 311 13.59 -3.44 1.08
CA VAL A 311 14.51 -3.22 -0.05
C VAL A 311 13.91 -2.22 -1.04
N LEU A 312 14.72 -1.28 -1.49
CA LEU A 312 14.29 -0.29 -2.47
C LEU A 312 14.09 -0.98 -3.82
N SER A 313 12.89 -0.89 -4.39
CA SER A 313 12.49 -1.64 -5.60
C SER A 313 13.49 -1.51 -6.74
N ARG A 314 13.94 -0.30 -7.06
CA ARG A 314 14.94 -0.04 -8.12
C ARG A 314 16.28 -0.71 -7.88
N ARG A 315 16.64 -1.03 -6.63
CA ARG A 315 17.91 -1.67 -6.30
C ARG A 315 17.84 -3.19 -6.29
N TYR A 316 16.63 -3.77 -6.23
CA TYR A 316 16.39 -5.19 -5.94
C TYR A 316 17.33 -6.16 -6.67
N TYR A 317 17.47 -6.02 -7.99
CA TYR A 317 18.33 -6.93 -8.75
C TYR A 317 19.81 -6.55 -8.67
N GLY A 318 20.11 -5.26 -8.81
CA GLY A 318 21.46 -4.72 -8.82
C GLY A 318 21.60 -3.55 -9.79
N GLN A 319 22.82 -3.29 -10.21
CA GLN A 319 23.14 -2.34 -11.28
C GLN A 319 23.96 -3.04 -12.34
N PHE A 320 23.79 -2.63 -13.59
CA PHE A 320 24.67 -3.08 -14.65
C PHE A 320 26.04 -2.44 -14.51
N THR A 321 27.05 -3.25 -14.77
CA THR A 321 28.44 -2.88 -14.62
C THR A 321 28.99 -2.45 -15.98
N VAL A 322 29.61 -1.28 -16.04
CA VAL A 322 30.22 -0.74 -17.26
C VAL A 322 31.26 -1.76 -17.77
N PRO A 323 31.43 -1.98 -19.10
CA PRO A 323 32.35 -3.01 -19.62
C PRO A 323 33.77 -3.02 -19.04
N ALA A 324 34.26 -1.87 -18.55
CA ALA A 324 35.53 -1.74 -17.84
C ALA A 324 35.62 -2.55 -16.53
N GLN A 325 34.49 -2.83 -15.89
CA GLN A 325 34.41 -3.66 -14.69
C GLN A 325 34.12 -5.10 -15.13
N LYS A 326 35.13 -5.97 -15.10
CA LYS A 326 35.11 -7.38 -15.58
C LYS A 326 34.09 -8.32 -14.90
N ARG A 327 33.12 -7.81 -14.13
CA ARG A 327 32.13 -8.59 -13.37
C ARG A 327 30.74 -8.01 -13.56
N SER A 328 29.78 -8.82 -14.00
CA SER A 328 28.36 -8.44 -14.07
C SER A 328 27.72 -8.44 -12.68
N ARG A 329 27.06 -7.33 -12.32
CA ARG A 329 26.36 -7.14 -11.03
C ARG A 329 24.84 -7.08 -11.16
N GLU A 330 24.31 -7.48 -12.32
CA GLU A 330 22.88 -7.30 -12.66
C GLU A 330 21.89 -8.02 -11.73
N ARG A 331 22.35 -9.09 -11.06
CA ARG A 331 21.58 -9.94 -10.15
C ARG A 331 22.25 -10.12 -8.80
N GLU A 332 23.33 -9.39 -8.55
CA GLU A 332 24.15 -9.57 -7.36
C GLU A 332 23.29 -9.36 -6.11
N LEU A 333 22.46 -8.30 -6.09
CA LEU A 333 21.62 -8.05 -4.95
C LEU A 333 20.46 -9.05 -4.84
N ALA A 334 19.80 -9.38 -5.96
CA ALA A 334 18.72 -10.37 -5.94
C ALA A 334 19.22 -11.72 -5.39
N THR A 335 20.44 -12.14 -5.74
CA THR A 335 21.03 -13.39 -5.23
C THR A 335 21.20 -13.34 -3.71
N THR A 336 21.75 -12.23 -3.18
CA THR A 336 21.90 -12.03 -1.73
C THR A 336 20.55 -11.97 -1.02
N ILE A 337 19.57 -11.28 -1.61
CA ILE A 337 18.19 -11.21 -1.10
C ILE A 337 17.58 -12.61 -1.02
N GLN A 338 17.71 -13.44 -2.05
CA GLN A 338 17.21 -14.81 -2.03
C GLN A 338 17.89 -15.67 -0.95
N GLY A 339 19.14 -15.36 -0.59
CA GLY A 339 19.84 -15.98 0.54
C GLY A 339 19.17 -15.66 1.88
N VAL A 340 18.98 -14.38 2.20
CA VAL A 340 18.39 -13.96 3.50
C VAL A 340 16.92 -14.32 3.63
N ARG A 341 16.20 -14.49 2.51
CA ARG A 341 14.78 -14.90 2.50
C ARG A 341 14.50 -16.26 3.15
N ARG A 342 15.53 -17.06 3.40
CA ARG A 342 15.41 -18.33 4.12
C ARG A 342 15.13 -18.15 5.61
N ALA A 343 15.53 -17.01 6.18
CA ALA A 343 15.40 -16.69 7.60
C ALA A 343 14.61 -15.40 7.86
N ALA A 344 14.52 -14.49 6.88
CA ALA A 344 13.88 -13.19 7.03
C ALA A 344 12.83 -12.92 5.94
N SER A 345 11.89 -12.04 6.26
CA SER A 345 10.97 -11.45 5.29
C SER A 345 11.66 -10.35 4.49
N VAL A 346 11.27 -10.23 3.22
CA VAL A 346 11.74 -9.16 2.36
C VAL A 346 10.54 -8.36 1.89
N TRP A 347 10.53 -7.10 2.29
CA TRP A 347 9.56 -6.12 1.86
C TRP A 347 10.16 -5.27 0.75
N SER A 348 9.31 -4.66 -0.07
CA SER A 348 9.75 -3.62 -0.97
C SER A 348 9.33 -2.25 -0.48
N TYR A 349 10.05 -1.23 -0.91
CA TYR A 349 9.58 0.14 -0.85
C TYR A 349 9.90 0.87 -2.15
N THR A 350 9.12 1.92 -2.41
CA THR A 350 9.33 2.85 -3.52
C THR A 350 9.14 4.29 -3.05
N TYR A 351 9.62 5.22 -3.86
CA TYR A 351 9.47 6.65 -3.67
C TYR A 351 8.81 7.26 -4.92
N SER A 352 8.44 8.54 -4.86
CA SER A 352 7.92 9.27 -6.02
C SER A 352 8.87 9.21 -7.22
N ALA A 353 8.27 9.02 -8.40
CA ALA A 353 8.82 9.03 -9.76
C ALA A 353 10.34 8.86 -9.92
N VAL A 354 10.84 7.64 -9.71
CA VAL A 354 12.19 7.28 -10.11
C VAL A 354 12.13 6.59 -11.45
N ALA A 355 12.85 7.13 -12.44
CA ALA A 355 12.92 6.52 -13.76
C ALA A 355 13.23 5.02 -13.65
N GLY A 356 12.52 4.22 -14.45
CA GLY A 356 12.72 2.77 -14.60
C GLY A 356 11.86 1.86 -13.73
N THR A 357 11.26 2.35 -12.65
CA THR A 357 10.40 1.53 -11.77
C THR A 357 9.04 2.18 -11.54
N PRO A 358 7.96 1.41 -11.32
CA PRO A 358 6.66 1.99 -11.03
C PRO A 358 6.66 2.74 -9.68
N GLY A 359 6.07 3.94 -9.67
CA GLY A 359 5.91 4.80 -8.49
C GLY A 359 4.44 5.12 -8.21
N PHE A 360 4.20 5.94 -7.18
CA PHE A 360 2.86 6.36 -6.75
C PHE A 360 2.61 7.87 -6.97
N SER A 361 3.33 8.51 -7.89
CA SER A 361 3.07 9.93 -8.21
C SER A 361 1.77 10.07 -9.01
N ALA A 362 1.03 11.15 -8.78
CA ALA A 362 -0.24 11.47 -9.47
C ALA A 362 -0.05 11.85 -10.95
N ASP A 363 1.14 12.29 -11.34
CA ASP A 363 1.47 12.69 -12.71
C ASP A 363 2.06 11.54 -13.57
N GLU A 364 2.08 10.32 -13.03
CA GLU A 364 2.46 9.10 -13.74
C GLU A 364 1.23 8.33 -14.28
N PRO A 365 1.41 7.36 -15.21
CA PRO A 365 0.31 6.50 -15.61
C PRO A 365 -0.36 5.82 -14.42
N LEU A 366 -1.69 5.88 -14.36
CA LEU A 366 -2.48 5.37 -13.23
C LEU A 366 -2.24 3.87 -12.95
N SER A 367 -1.81 3.08 -13.93
CA SER A 367 -1.45 1.67 -13.73
C SER A 367 -0.16 1.44 -12.92
N ASN A 368 0.67 2.47 -12.69
CA ASN A 368 1.97 2.33 -12.04
C ASN A 368 1.90 1.72 -10.62
N PRO A 369 1.00 2.18 -9.71
CA PRO A 369 0.88 1.55 -8.41
C PRO A 369 0.57 0.06 -8.49
N ARG A 370 -0.38 -0.34 -9.34
CA ARG A 370 -0.72 -1.75 -9.54
C ARG A 370 0.45 -2.55 -10.12
N MET A 371 1.21 -1.99 -11.08
CA MET A 371 2.44 -2.59 -11.61
C MET A 371 3.51 -2.81 -10.53
N PHE A 372 3.61 -1.94 -9.52
CA PHE A 372 4.51 -2.14 -8.39
C PHE A 372 4.14 -3.40 -7.59
N PHE A 373 2.86 -3.60 -7.28
CA PHE A 373 2.41 -4.80 -6.55
C PHE A 373 2.48 -6.08 -7.39
N LEU A 374 2.22 -5.99 -8.70
CA LEU A 374 2.41 -7.12 -9.61
C LEU A 374 3.88 -7.53 -9.71
N TRP A 375 4.83 -6.58 -9.62
CA TRP A 375 6.25 -6.91 -9.50
C TRP A 375 6.58 -7.57 -8.15
N ASN A 376 5.98 -7.09 -7.05
CA ASN A 376 6.09 -7.78 -5.76
C ASN A 376 5.58 -9.22 -5.85
N ALA A 377 4.47 -9.44 -6.57
CA ALA A 377 3.91 -10.75 -6.81
C ALA A 377 4.78 -11.59 -7.76
N LEU A 378 5.48 -10.99 -8.73
CA LEU A 378 6.45 -11.66 -9.61
C LEU A 378 7.61 -12.26 -8.81
N GLU A 379 8.23 -11.43 -7.96
CA GLU A 379 9.39 -11.82 -7.14
C GLU A 379 9.01 -12.55 -5.84
N GLY A 380 7.72 -12.51 -5.48
CA GLY A 380 7.17 -13.12 -4.27
C GLY A 380 7.60 -12.40 -2.99
N LEU A 381 7.62 -11.08 -3.00
CA LEU A 381 7.99 -10.28 -1.82
C LEU A 381 6.86 -10.31 -0.78
N HIS A 382 7.21 -10.17 0.49
CA HIS A 382 6.33 -10.48 1.63
C HIS A 382 5.67 -9.24 2.27
N GLY A 383 5.90 -8.04 1.73
CA GLY A 383 5.29 -6.82 2.25
C GLY A 383 5.75 -5.55 1.55
N VAL A 384 5.11 -4.44 1.91
CA VAL A 384 5.38 -3.12 1.32
C VAL A 384 5.51 -2.05 2.40
N LEU A 385 6.59 -1.29 2.35
CA LEU A 385 6.76 -0.05 3.10
C LEU A 385 6.57 1.14 2.14
N TYR A 386 5.77 2.12 2.54
CA TYR A 386 5.62 3.40 1.83
C TYR A 386 5.87 4.57 2.79
N GLY A 387 7.09 5.11 2.72
CA GLY A 387 7.58 6.12 3.65
C GLY A 387 7.40 7.59 3.23
N GLN A 388 6.92 7.89 2.01
CA GLN A 388 6.78 9.29 1.57
C GLN A 388 5.68 10.03 2.32
N GLY A 389 4.46 9.47 2.36
CA GLY A 389 3.34 10.08 3.06
C GLY A 389 2.00 9.74 2.41
N THR A 390 1.00 9.50 3.24
CA THR A 390 -0.38 9.21 2.84
C THR A 390 -1.30 10.39 3.14
N THR A 391 -1.05 11.08 4.26
CA THR A 391 -1.84 12.23 4.78
C THR A 391 -0.95 13.44 5.08
N SER A 392 0.12 13.62 4.31
CA SER A 392 1.09 14.71 4.50
C SER A 392 0.73 15.86 3.56
N TYR A 393 -0.18 16.73 4.04
CA TYR A 393 -0.66 17.88 3.29
C TYR A 393 0.29 19.08 3.43
N ASP A 394 0.58 19.74 2.32
CA ASP A 394 1.20 21.06 2.33
C ASP A 394 0.17 22.14 2.72
N ALA A 395 0.61 23.40 2.77
CA ALA A 395 -0.30 24.53 2.92
C ALA A 395 -1.30 24.60 1.74
N GLY A 396 -2.56 24.94 2.04
CA GLY A 396 -3.63 25.05 1.06
C GLY A 396 -4.62 23.87 1.06
N ASP A 397 -5.50 23.83 0.07
CA ASP A 397 -6.48 22.75 -0.09
C ASP A 397 -5.90 21.63 -0.98
N PRO A 398 -5.66 20.42 -0.43
CA PRO A 398 -5.19 19.29 -1.22
C PRO A 398 -6.17 18.88 -2.32
N LEU A 399 -7.48 19.17 -2.21
CA LEU A 399 -8.44 18.94 -3.28
C LEU A 399 -8.19 19.86 -4.47
N VAL A 400 -7.60 21.04 -4.27
CA VAL A 400 -7.30 21.98 -5.37
C VAL A 400 -5.96 21.68 -6.03
N SER A 401 -4.92 21.41 -5.24
CA SER A 401 -3.58 21.19 -5.77
C SER A 401 -2.68 20.36 -4.85
N LEU A 402 -1.80 19.57 -5.45
CA LEU A 402 -0.75 18.83 -4.79
C LEU A 402 0.64 19.29 -5.26
N SER A 403 1.57 19.38 -4.32
CA SER A 403 2.99 19.55 -4.61
C SER A 403 3.69 18.19 -4.78
N ARG A 404 4.97 18.21 -5.21
CA ARG A 404 5.87 17.04 -5.24
C ARG A 404 5.27 15.82 -5.96
N GLY A 405 4.54 16.05 -7.05
CA GLY A 405 3.89 15.00 -7.84
C GLY A 405 2.79 14.25 -7.08
N GLY A 406 2.30 14.77 -5.96
CA GLY A 406 1.27 14.12 -5.13
C GLY A 406 1.73 12.90 -4.34
N GLY A 407 3.02 12.60 -4.29
CA GLY A 407 3.55 11.40 -3.60
C GLY A 407 3.31 11.37 -2.08
N PHE A 408 3.03 12.53 -1.47
CA PHE A 408 2.82 12.67 -0.02
C PHE A 408 1.33 12.61 0.40
N VAL A 409 0.44 12.57 -0.60
CA VAL A 409 -1.01 12.55 -0.41
C VAL A 409 -1.58 11.42 -1.27
N LEU A 410 -2.01 10.34 -0.62
CA LEU A 410 -2.80 9.27 -1.27
C LEU A 410 -4.27 9.32 -0.82
N LEU A 411 -4.53 10.05 0.26
CA LEU A 411 -5.81 10.16 0.93
C LEU A 411 -6.16 11.64 1.10
N TYR A 412 -7.33 12.05 0.64
CA TYR A 412 -7.81 13.42 0.77
C TYR A 412 -8.72 13.55 2.01
N PRO A 413 -8.73 14.73 2.67
CA PRO A 413 -9.62 15.02 3.79
C PRO A 413 -11.07 15.09 3.31
N GLY A 414 -11.90 14.14 3.75
CA GLY A 414 -13.34 14.15 3.50
C GLY A 414 -14.14 14.43 4.76
N ASP A 415 -15.41 14.79 4.56
CA ASP A 415 -16.36 14.98 5.65
C ASP A 415 -16.86 13.62 6.16
N GLY A 416 -16.59 13.31 7.43
CA GLY A 416 -16.92 12.04 8.09
C GLY A 416 -16.17 10.79 7.59
N ARG A 417 -15.68 10.76 6.35
CA ARG A 417 -14.93 9.65 5.76
C ARG A 417 -13.83 10.16 4.82
N PRO A 418 -12.63 9.57 4.84
CA PRO A 418 -11.59 9.93 3.88
C PRO A 418 -11.99 9.72 2.41
N ILE A 419 -11.43 10.55 1.53
CA ILE A 419 -11.62 10.48 0.08
C ILE A 419 -10.40 9.78 -0.53
N PRO A 420 -10.56 8.63 -1.22
CA PRO A 420 -9.43 7.95 -1.86
C PRO A 420 -8.90 8.73 -3.06
N SER A 421 -7.59 8.62 -3.31
CA SER A 421 -7.06 8.92 -4.63
C SER A 421 -7.35 7.79 -5.63
N ALA A 422 -7.37 8.09 -6.92
CA ALA A 422 -7.37 7.11 -8.00
C ALA A 422 -6.19 6.16 -7.87
N ARG A 423 -5.02 6.68 -7.47
CA ARG A 423 -3.83 5.86 -7.17
C ARG A 423 -4.06 4.91 -6.00
N LEU A 424 -4.79 5.35 -4.98
CA LEU A 424 -5.08 4.51 -3.82
C LEU A 424 -6.02 3.33 -4.18
N GLU A 425 -6.94 3.51 -5.12
CA GLU A 425 -7.66 2.36 -5.72
C GLU A 425 -6.69 1.38 -6.36
N GLN A 426 -5.73 1.87 -7.15
CA GLN A 426 -4.74 1.00 -7.81
C GLN A 426 -3.78 0.33 -6.83
N ILE A 427 -3.52 0.94 -5.67
CA ILE A 427 -2.78 0.33 -4.56
C ILE A 427 -3.60 -0.81 -3.94
N ARG A 428 -4.89 -0.57 -3.67
CA ARG A 428 -5.82 -1.58 -3.14
C ARG A 428 -5.95 -2.76 -4.10
N ASP A 429 -6.23 -2.50 -5.37
CA ASP A 429 -6.29 -3.51 -6.43
C ASP A 429 -4.96 -4.27 -6.54
N GLY A 430 -3.82 -3.58 -6.39
CA GLY A 430 -2.50 -4.20 -6.39
C GLY A 430 -2.26 -5.14 -5.20
N ILE A 431 -2.74 -4.78 -4.00
CA ILE A 431 -2.68 -5.65 -2.82
C ILE A 431 -3.56 -6.90 -3.03
N GLU A 432 -4.75 -6.73 -3.59
CA GLU A 432 -5.68 -7.81 -3.92
C GLU A 432 -5.13 -8.72 -5.03
N ASP A 433 -4.52 -8.15 -6.08
CA ASP A 433 -3.81 -8.88 -7.13
C ASP A 433 -2.65 -9.71 -6.56
N TRP A 434 -1.87 -9.13 -5.65
CA TRP A 434 -0.79 -9.84 -4.98
C TRP A 434 -1.34 -11.04 -4.22
N ALA A 435 -2.45 -10.86 -3.50
CA ALA A 435 -3.11 -11.92 -2.74
C ALA A 435 -3.55 -13.06 -3.65
N LEU A 436 -4.20 -12.72 -4.77
CA LEU A 436 -4.64 -13.67 -5.78
C LEU A 436 -3.46 -14.43 -6.39
N LEU A 437 -2.39 -13.73 -6.75
CA LEU A 437 -1.20 -14.34 -7.33
C LEU A 437 -0.41 -15.17 -6.29
N ASP A 438 -0.52 -14.85 -5.00
CA ASP A 438 0.02 -15.69 -3.93
C ASP A 438 -0.77 -17.00 -3.79
N LEU A 439 -2.11 -16.97 -3.98
CA LEU A 439 -2.90 -18.22 -4.08
C LEU A 439 -2.43 -19.07 -5.27
N VAL A 440 -2.20 -18.46 -6.44
CA VAL A 440 -1.63 -19.16 -7.60
C VAL A 440 -0.24 -19.70 -7.28
N ARG A 441 0.63 -18.90 -6.64
CA ARG A 441 1.99 -19.30 -6.25
C ARG A 441 1.99 -20.51 -5.33
N ARG A 442 1.12 -20.53 -4.33
CA ARG A 442 1.02 -21.66 -3.38
C ARG A 442 0.51 -22.92 -4.05
N LYS A 443 -0.45 -22.81 -4.97
CA LYS A 443 -1.04 -23.96 -5.67
C LYS A 443 -0.18 -24.49 -6.83
N ARG A 444 0.51 -23.60 -7.55
CA ARG A 444 1.12 -23.90 -8.86
C ARG A 444 2.59 -23.46 -9.00
N GLY A 445 3.15 -22.88 -7.95
CA GLY A 445 4.54 -22.43 -7.90
C GLY A 445 4.78 -21.06 -8.54
N ALA A 446 5.93 -20.46 -8.22
CA ALA A 446 6.32 -19.13 -8.71
C ALA A 446 6.46 -19.06 -10.24
N GLY A 447 6.75 -20.20 -10.90
CA GLY A 447 6.82 -20.28 -12.35
C GLY A 447 5.50 -19.93 -13.04
N GLU A 448 4.36 -20.31 -12.46
CA GLU A 448 3.04 -20.01 -13.04
C GLU A 448 2.72 -18.52 -12.90
N VAL A 449 3.05 -17.89 -11.77
CA VAL A 449 2.91 -16.43 -11.61
C VAL A 449 3.71 -15.67 -12.67
N ARG A 450 4.98 -16.07 -12.89
CA ARG A 450 5.81 -15.48 -13.95
C ARG A 450 5.24 -15.72 -15.35
N ALA A 451 4.63 -16.89 -15.60
CA ALA A 451 4.01 -17.20 -16.88
C ALA A 451 2.77 -16.33 -17.13
N ILE A 452 1.93 -16.11 -16.12
CA ILE A 452 0.75 -15.24 -16.20
C ILE A 452 1.17 -13.81 -16.52
N LEU A 453 2.06 -13.24 -15.70
CA LEU A 453 2.48 -11.85 -15.83
C LEU A 453 3.31 -11.60 -17.10
N GLY A 454 4.20 -12.53 -17.44
CA GLY A 454 4.99 -12.47 -18.67
C GLY A 454 4.15 -12.68 -19.94
N GLY A 455 3.24 -13.65 -19.92
CA GLY A 455 2.35 -13.95 -21.05
C GLY A 455 1.35 -12.83 -21.36
N ALA A 456 0.97 -12.04 -20.36
CA ALA A 456 0.17 -10.82 -20.56
C ALA A 456 1.00 -9.63 -21.08
N GLY A 457 2.32 -9.77 -21.19
CA GLY A 457 3.23 -8.69 -21.61
C GLY A 457 3.39 -7.59 -20.56
N LEU A 458 3.20 -7.91 -19.28
CA LEU A 458 3.35 -6.95 -18.17
C LEU A 458 4.81 -6.79 -17.76
N PHE A 459 5.59 -7.88 -17.81
CA PHE A 459 7.02 -7.87 -17.52
C PHE A 459 7.76 -8.73 -18.56
N SER A 460 9.03 -8.42 -18.81
CA SER A 460 9.95 -9.30 -19.55
C SER A 460 10.29 -10.55 -18.71
N ALA A 461 9.33 -11.45 -18.57
CA ALA A 461 9.40 -12.65 -17.78
C ALA A 461 8.86 -13.87 -18.54
N SER A 462 9.34 -15.05 -18.15
CA SER A 462 8.82 -16.35 -18.58
C SER A 462 8.68 -17.25 -17.36
N ARG A 463 8.07 -18.43 -17.53
CA ARG A 463 7.99 -19.45 -16.47
C ARG A 463 9.36 -19.72 -15.81
N ARG A 464 10.43 -19.71 -16.61
CA ARG A 464 11.81 -19.97 -16.18
C ARG A 464 12.45 -18.83 -15.38
N GLY A 465 12.04 -17.58 -15.60
CA GLY A 465 12.63 -16.44 -14.90
C GLY A 465 12.41 -15.10 -15.59
N VAL A 466 13.01 -14.06 -15.00
CA VAL A 466 12.93 -12.66 -15.43
C VAL A 466 14.14 -12.28 -16.26
N THR A 467 13.93 -11.66 -17.42
CA THR A 467 14.99 -11.04 -18.24
C THR A 467 15.10 -9.57 -17.86
N LEU A 468 16.30 -9.13 -17.48
CA LEU A 468 16.56 -7.75 -17.03
C LEU A 468 17.03 -6.88 -18.20
N ALA A 469 16.72 -5.59 -18.14
CA ALA A 469 17.10 -4.58 -19.11
C ALA A 469 18.21 -3.67 -18.57
N CYS A 470 19.05 -3.16 -19.47
CA CYS A 470 20.19 -2.31 -19.11
C CYS A 470 20.47 -1.20 -20.13
N THR A 471 21.46 -0.35 -19.82
CA THR A 471 21.86 0.75 -20.71
C THR A 471 22.81 0.32 -21.84
N MET A 472 23.65 -0.71 -21.64
CA MET A 472 24.66 -1.14 -22.63
C MET A 472 24.90 -2.65 -22.63
N GLY A 473 24.91 -3.27 -23.82
CA GLY A 473 25.33 -4.67 -24.00
C GLY A 473 24.31 -5.75 -23.64
N CYS A 474 23.06 -5.40 -23.35
CA CYS A 474 22.01 -6.38 -22.99
C CYS A 474 20.98 -6.59 -24.09
N LYS A 475 20.32 -7.75 -24.05
CA LYS A 475 19.19 -8.12 -24.93
C LYS A 475 18.04 -7.12 -24.86
N LEU A 476 17.78 -6.57 -23.67
CA LEU A 476 16.73 -5.58 -23.43
C LEU A 476 17.35 -4.26 -22.98
N ARG A 477 16.83 -3.14 -23.50
CA ARG A 477 17.33 -1.80 -23.18
C ARG A 477 16.47 -1.11 -22.13
N SER A 478 17.13 -0.36 -21.24
CA SER A 478 16.50 0.49 -20.21
C SER A 478 17.23 1.83 -20.14
N ALA A 479 16.50 2.89 -19.80
CA ALA A 479 17.06 4.23 -19.62
C ALA A 479 17.79 4.42 -18.27
N THR A 480 17.85 3.39 -17.43
CA THR A 480 18.41 3.49 -16.07
C THR A 480 19.56 2.52 -15.87
N LYS A 481 20.51 2.91 -15.01
CA LYS A 481 21.62 2.03 -14.60
C LYS A 481 21.18 0.82 -13.75
N PHE A 482 19.96 0.87 -13.20
CA PHE A 482 19.44 -0.20 -12.35
C PHE A 482 18.93 -1.35 -13.19
N SER A 483 19.27 -2.56 -12.77
CA SER A 483 18.81 -3.77 -13.43
C SER A 483 17.34 -4.01 -13.05
N TRP A 484 16.46 -4.03 -14.04
CA TRP A 484 15.02 -4.22 -13.84
C TRP A 484 14.39 -4.88 -15.07
N PRO A 485 13.30 -5.65 -14.94
CA PRO A 485 12.54 -6.10 -16.11
C PRO A 485 12.02 -4.91 -16.91
N VAL A 486 11.96 -5.07 -18.25
CA VAL A 486 11.06 -4.22 -19.06
C VAL A 486 9.65 -4.49 -18.57
N TRP A 487 8.88 -3.43 -18.37
CA TRP A 487 7.52 -3.53 -17.86
C TRP A 487 6.56 -2.64 -18.64
N SER A 488 5.29 -3.04 -18.66
CA SER A 488 4.25 -2.33 -19.38
C SER A 488 3.88 -1.03 -18.65
N ARG A 489 3.98 0.10 -19.35
CA ARG A 489 3.68 1.44 -18.80
C ARG A 489 2.93 2.36 -19.77
N ASP A 490 2.36 1.77 -20.81
CA ASP A 490 1.61 2.48 -21.87
C ASP A 490 0.09 2.42 -21.63
N ALA A 491 -0.69 3.01 -22.52
CA ALA A 491 -2.15 3.03 -22.42
C ALA A 491 -2.80 1.62 -22.43
N SER A 492 -2.09 0.59 -22.93
CA SER A 492 -2.57 -0.79 -22.94
C SER A 492 -2.33 -1.54 -21.63
N SER A 493 -1.54 -0.98 -20.69
CA SER A 493 -1.18 -1.62 -19.43
C SER A 493 -2.40 -2.06 -18.62
N ALA A 494 -3.41 -1.20 -18.47
CA ALA A 494 -4.62 -1.55 -17.71
C ALA A 494 -5.32 -2.79 -18.28
N ALA A 495 -5.49 -2.86 -19.61
CA ALA A 495 -6.09 -4.03 -20.25
C ALA A 495 -5.21 -5.29 -20.13
N ARG A 496 -3.88 -5.16 -20.11
CA ARG A 496 -2.96 -6.30 -19.86
C ARG A 496 -3.10 -6.82 -18.43
N ILE A 497 -3.25 -5.92 -17.46
CA ILE A 497 -3.47 -6.28 -16.06
C ILE A 497 -4.75 -7.09 -15.92
N GLU A 498 -5.88 -6.62 -16.48
CA GLU A 498 -7.14 -7.35 -16.42
C GLU A 498 -7.08 -8.73 -17.09
N ARG A 499 -6.35 -8.85 -18.21
CA ARG A 499 -6.12 -10.16 -18.84
C ARG A 499 -5.31 -11.10 -17.96
N ALA A 500 -4.21 -10.62 -17.37
CA ALA A 500 -3.40 -11.41 -16.45
C ALA A 500 -4.23 -11.88 -15.25
N ARG A 501 -5.04 -10.98 -14.71
CA ARG A 501 -5.90 -11.24 -13.56
C ARG A 501 -6.99 -12.26 -13.86
N ALA A 502 -7.68 -12.17 -15.00
CA ALA A 502 -8.65 -13.17 -15.41
C ALA A 502 -8.03 -14.58 -15.53
N VAL A 503 -6.77 -14.68 -15.98
CA VAL A 503 -6.03 -15.95 -15.97
C VAL A 503 -5.71 -16.38 -14.54
N ALA A 504 -5.24 -15.47 -13.68
CA ALA A 504 -4.94 -15.76 -12.28
C ALA A 504 -6.17 -16.26 -11.51
N LEU A 505 -7.35 -15.66 -11.70
CA LEU A 505 -8.62 -16.10 -11.09
C LEU A 505 -8.96 -17.55 -11.48
N ARG A 506 -8.83 -17.91 -12.76
CA ARG A 506 -9.03 -19.29 -13.24
C ARG A 506 -7.99 -20.27 -12.70
N ARG A 507 -6.74 -19.82 -12.50
CA ARG A 507 -5.65 -20.66 -11.97
C ARG A 507 -5.70 -20.79 -10.44
N ALA A 508 -6.28 -19.82 -9.75
CA ALA A 508 -6.42 -19.80 -8.31
C ALA A 508 -7.62 -20.63 -7.84
N GLY A 509 -8.62 -20.87 -8.70
CA GLY A 509 -9.56 -21.99 -8.54
C GLY A 509 -8.78 -23.29 -8.56
#